data_AF-A0A962UT88-F1
#
_entry.id   AF-A0A962UT88-F1
#
_cell.length_a   1.000
_cell.length_b   1.000
_cell.length_c   1.000
_cell.angle_alpha   90.00
_cell.angle_beta   90.00
_cell.angle_gamma   90.00
#
_symmetry.space_group_name_H-M   'P 1'
#
loop_
_entity.id
_entity.type
_entity.pdbx_description
1 polymer ?
#
loop_
_entity_poly.entity_id
_entity_poly.type
_entity_poly.pdbx_seq_one_letter_code
_entity_poly.pdbx_strand_id
1 'polypeptide(L)'
;MRAFRKLPGYDRSPAGLERRILRRLPRWLAAATAVPLLCHALARYFPAPDDGQSIQAYQADVIILAIAFVVTAWTAALTVAIGCLIVVLMKGPAYVADAYTLPDSEQPRDRGPA
;
A
#
# COMPACT_ATOMS: atom_id res chain seq x y z
N MET A 1 6.95 30.76 8.05
CA MET A 1 7.68 29.61 8.67
C MET A 1 7.94 28.58 7.58
N ARG A 2 9.19 28.10 7.41
CA ARG A 2 9.49 27.04 6.44
C ARG A 2 9.30 25.69 7.12
N ALA A 3 8.13 25.09 6.95
CA ALA A 3 7.95 23.67 7.26
C ALA A 3 8.93 22.88 6.35
N PHE A 4 9.61 21.87 6.89
CA PHE A 4 10.49 20.94 6.15
C PHE A 4 11.93 21.41 5.83
N ARG A 5 12.64 22.00 6.81
CA ARG A 5 14.11 22.17 6.71
C ARG A 5 14.79 20.80 6.81
N LYS A 6 15.69 20.48 5.87
CA LYS A 6 16.47 19.23 5.87
C LYS A 6 17.75 19.40 6.68
N LEU A 7 18.24 18.31 7.30
CA LEU A 7 19.52 18.29 7.99
C LEU A 7 20.67 18.52 6.99
N PRO A 8 21.61 19.45 7.25
CA PRO A 8 22.83 19.56 6.46
C PRO A 8 23.69 18.30 6.65
N GLY A 9 24.32 17.80 5.57
CA GLY A 9 25.17 16.61 5.62
C GLY A 9 24.45 15.25 5.60
N TYR A 10 23.12 15.21 5.37
CA TYR A 10 22.37 13.96 5.25
C TYR A 10 22.60 13.26 3.90
N ASP A 11 23.01 11.99 3.96
CA ASP A 11 23.10 11.11 2.80
C ASP A 11 21.76 10.43 2.47
N ARG A 12 21.39 10.45 1.18
CA ARG A 12 20.15 9.82 0.72
C ARG A 12 20.35 8.32 0.53
N SER A 13 19.53 7.54 1.22
CA SER A 13 19.38 6.11 0.92
C SER A 13 18.83 5.91 -0.50
N PRO A 14 19.41 4.98 -1.30
CA PRO A 14 18.95 4.71 -2.65
C PRO A 14 17.51 4.18 -2.68
N ALA A 15 16.80 4.45 -3.77
CA ALA A 15 15.42 4.01 -3.97
C ALA A 15 15.34 2.47 -4.07
N GLY A 16 14.65 1.82 -3.12
CA GLY A 16 14.50 0.37 -3.11
C GLY A 16 13.24 -0.14 -3.83
N LEU A 17 12.88 -1.39 -3.52
CA LEU A 17 11.71 -2.08 -4.08
C LEU A 17 10.40 -1.36 -3.75
N GLU A 18 10.31 -0.69 -2.61
CA GLU A 18 9.12 0.06 -2.16
C GLU A 18 8.65 1.09 -3.19
N ARG A 19 9.59 1.84 -3.79
CA ARG A 19 9.28 2.85 -4.82
C ARG A 19 8.94 2.22 -6.15
N ARG A 20 9.44 1.02 -6.44
CA ARG A 20 9.09 0.29 -7.66
C ARG A 20 7.68 -0.29 -7.54
N ILE A 21 7.32 -0.84 -6.38
CA ILE A 21 5.99 -1.37 -6.07
C ILE A 21 4.94 -0.24 -6.10
N LEU A 22 5.16 0.86 -5.37
CA LEU A 22 4.24 2.01 -5.35
C LEU A 22 3.96 2.59 -6.75
N ARG A 23 4.97 2.63 -7.63
CA ARG A 23 4.80 3.09 -9.02
C ARG A 23 4.00 2.12 -9.90
N ARG A 24 3.97 0.83 -9.56
CA ARG A 24 3.21 -0.19 -10.31
C ARG A 24 1.83 -0.45 -9.73
N LEU A 25 1.63 -0.15 -8.44
CA LEU A 25 0.37 -0.31 -7.73
C LEU A 25 -0.87 0.27 -8.45
N PRO A 26 -0.86 1.50 -9.02
CA PRO A 26 -2.05 2.01 -9.71
C PRO A 26 -2.43 1.19 -10.94
N ARG A 27 -1.44 0.63 -11.66
CA ARG A 27 -1.71 -0.27 -12.80
C ARG A 27 -2.31 -1.60 -12.32
N TRP A 28 -1.82 -2.12 -11.20
CA TRP A 28 -2.40 -3.32 -10.58
C TRP A 28 -3.83 -3.09 -10.09
N LEU A 29 -4.11 -1.95 -9.47
CA LEU A 29 -5.47 -1.58 -9.07
C LEU A 29 -6.41 -1.46 -10.28
N ALA A 30 -5.94 -0.83 -11.37
CA ALA A 30 -6.70 -0.75 -12.61
C ALA A 30 -6.96 -2.13 -13.22
N ALA A 31 -5.97 -3.03 -13.21
CA ALA A 31 -6.16 -4.40 -13.68
C ALA A 31 -7.13 -5.19 -12.77
N ALA A 32 -7.03 -5.01 -11.46
CA ALA A 32 -7.88 -5.66 -10.47
C ALA A 32 -9.36 -5.27 -10.58
N THR A 33 -9.68 -4.07 -11.11
CA THR A 33 -11.05 -3.68 -11.44
C THR A 33 -11.43 -4.06 -12.86
N ALA A 34 -10.54 -3.89 -13.82
CA ALA A 34 -10.83 -4.16 -15.23
C ALA A 34 -11.13 -5.64 -15.48
N VAL A 35 -10.41 -6.57 -14.84
CA VAL A 35 -10.61 -8.01 -15.04
C VAL A 35 -12.00 -8.48 -14.59
N PRO A 36 -12.46 -8.22 -13.35
CA PRO A 36 -13.82 -8.60 -12.93
C PRO A 36 -14.92 -7.91 -13.75
N LEU A 37 -14.69 -6.66 -14.16
CA LEU A 37 -15.65 -5.90 -14.97
C LEU A 37 -15.78 -6.52 -16.38
N LEU A 38 -14.66 -6.94 -16.97
CA LEU A 38 -14.64 -7.69 -18.22
C LEU A 38 -15.36 -9.05 -18.06
N CYS A 39 -15.08 -9.79 -17.00
CA CYS A 39 -15.78 -11.05 -16.71
C CYS A 39 -17.29 -10.86 -16.58
N HIS A 40 -17.71 -9.81 -15.87
CA HIS A 40 -19.11 -9.45 -15.73
C HIS A 40 -19.76 -9.09 -17.08
N ALA A 41 -19.07 -8.30 -17.90
CA ALA A 41 -19.54 -7.95 -19.24
C ALA A 41 -19.68 -9.19 -20.12
N LEU A 42 -18.70 -10.09 -20.11
CA LEU A 42 -18.76 -11.35 -20.86
C LEU A 42 -19.93 -12.22 -20.40
N ALA A 43 -20.16 -12.37 -19.10
CA ALA A 43 -21.30 -13.11 -18.56
C ALA A 43 -22.65 -12.48 -18.93
N ARG A 44 -22.68 -11.18 -19.23
CA ARG A 44 -23.89 -10.49 -19.71
C ARG A 44 -24.20 -10.80 -21.16
N TYR A 45 -23.18 -10.88 -22.02
CA TYR A 45 -23.36 -11.15 -23.46
C TYR A 45 -23.42 -12.64 -23.79
N PHE A 46 -22.76 -13.48 -22.99
CA PHE A 46 -22.68 -14.93 -23.16
C PHE A 46 -23.09 -15.63 -21.85
N PRO A 47 -24.39 -15.59 -21.48
CA PRO A 47 -24.86 -16.27 -20.29
C PRO A 47 -24.80 -17.79 -20.46
N ALA A 48 -24.19 -18.48 -19.49
CA ALA A 48 -24.13 -19.94 -19.41
C ALA A 48 -24.62 -20.40 -18.03
N PRO A 49 -25.95 -20.37 -17.80
CA PRO A 49 -26.52 -20.83 -16.54
C PRO A 49 -26.41 -22.35 -16.39
N ASP A 50 -26.26 -22.83 -15.17
CA ASP A 50 -26.33 -24.26 -14.85
C ASP A 50 -27.76 -24.80 -14.99
N ASP A 51 -27.90 -26.13 -15.13
CA ASP A 51 -29.19 -26.79 -15.32
C ASP A 51 -30.15 -26.49 -14.15
N GLY A 52 -31.24 -25.77 -14.45
CA GLY A 52 -32.24 -25.33 -13.47
C GLY A 52 -32.00 -23.95 -12.85
N GLN A 53 -30.90 -23.27 -13.18
CA GLN A 53 -30.64 -21.91 -12.73
C GLN A 53 -31.31 -20.88 -13.64
N SER A 54 -31.97 -19.88 -13.04
CA SER A 54 -32.47 -18.73 -13.81
C SER A 54 -31.31 -17.83 -14.24
N ILE A 55 -31.44 -17.19 -15.40
CA ILE A 55 -30.44 -16.23 -15.92
C ILE A 55 -30.19 -15.10 -14.92
N GLN A 56 -31.22 -14.69 -14.18
CA GLN A 56 -31.15 -13.67 -13.14
C GLN A 56 -30.30 -14.12 -11.95
N ALA A 57 -30.48 -15.35 -11.48
CA ALA A 57 -29.67 -15.91 -10.39
C ALA A 57 -28.19 -16.03 -10.80
N TYR A 58 -27.94 -16.56 -12.01
CA TYR A 58 -26.58 -16.62 -12.58
C TYR A 58 -25.90 -15.24 -12.61
N GLN A 59 -26.60 -14.22 -13.07
CA GLN A 59 -26.06 -12.86 -13.15
C GLN A 59 -25.79 -12.25 -11.78
N ALA A 60 -26.64 -12.53 -10.78
CA ALA A 60 -26.42 -12.09 -9.41
C ALA A 60 -25.14 -12.72 -8.83
N ASP A 61 -24.96 -14.03 -9.02
CA ASP A 61 -23.76 -14.74 -8.55
C ASP A 61 -22.48 -14.18 -9.15
N VAL A 62 -22.47 -13.93 -10.47
CA VAL A 62 -21.32 -13.32 -11.16
C VAL A 62 -21.00 -11.94 -10.61
N ILE A 63 -22.01 -11.10 -10.36
CA ILE A 63 -21.81 -9.76 -9.79
C ILE A 63 -21.25 -9.87 -8.36
N ILE A 64 -21.80 -10.76 -7.52
CA ILE A 64 -21.33 -10.97 -6.15
C ILE A 64 -19.86 -11.38 -6.17
N LEU A 65 -19.48 -12.34 -7.02
CA LEU A 65 -18.09 -12.79 -7.15
C LEU A 65 -17.17 -11.66 -7.66
N ALA A 66 -17.62 -10.89 -8.64
CA ALA A 66 -16.86 -9.77 -9.18
C ALA A 66 -16.58 -8.70 -8.10
N ILE A 67 -17.60 -8.31 -7.33
CA ILE A 67 -17.46 -7.34 -6.23
C ILE A 67 -16.54 -7.89 -5.14
N ALA A 68 -16.73 -9.16 -4.73
CA ALA A 68 -15.89 -9.80 -3.73
C ALA A 68 -14.41 -9.78 -4.13
N PHE A 69 -14.11 -10.08 -5.40
CA PHE A 69 -12.74 -10.02 -5.93
C PHE A 69 -12.18 -8.59 -5.91
N VAL A 70 -12.95 -7.60 -6.38
CA VAL A 70 -12.51 -6.19 -6.40
C VAL A 70 -12.19 -5.70 -4.99
N VAL A 71 -13.09 -5.94 -4.02
CA VAL A 71 -12.90 -5.52 -2.63
C VAL A 71 -11.66 -6.18 -2.02
N THR A 72 -11.47 -7.47 -2.25
CA THR A 72 -10.29 -8.23 -1.77
C THR A 72 -9.00 -7.70 -2.39
N ALA A 73 -8.98 -7.45 -3.69
CA ALA A 73 -7.80 -6.94 -4.39
C ALA A 73 -7.44 -5.51 -3.95
N TRP A 74 -8.45 -4.66 -3.73
CA TRP A 74 -8.24 -3.29 -3.25
C TRP A 74 -7.70 -3.26 -1.82
N THR A 75 -8.25 -4.08 -0.92
CA THR A 75 -7.77 -4.19 0.46
C THR A 75 -6.35 -4.74 0.53
N ALA A 76 -6.02 -5.75 -0.29
CA ALA A 76 -4.64 -6.25 -0.41
C ALA A 76 -3.68 -5.16 -0.94
N ALA A 77 -4.08 -4.46 -2.00
CA ALA A 77 -3.28 -3.37 -2.57
C ALA A 77 -3.06 -2.22 -1.57
N LEU A 78 -4.09 -1.86 -0.80
CA LEU A 78 -4.00 -0.85 0.26
C LEU A 78 -3.03 -1.27 1.36
N THR A 79 -3.10 -2.53 1.81
CA THR A 79 -2.16 -3.08 2.79
C THR A 79 -0.71 -2.98 2.30
N VAL A 80 -0.45 -3.37 1.05
CA VAL A 80 0.88 -3.26 0.43
C VAL A 80 1.33 -1.81 0.28
N ALA A 81 0.41 -0.91 -0.09
CA ALA A 81 0.69 0.52 -0.22
C ALA A 81 1.13 1.13 1.11
N ILE A 82 0.42 0.81 2.20
CA ILE A 82 0.75 1.27 3.55
C ILE A 82 2.14 0.75 3.94
N GLY A 83 2.43 -0.54 3.75
CA GLY A 83 3.75 -1.10 4.03
C GLY A 83 4.87 -0.39 3.27
N CYS A 84 4.68 -0.13 1.97
CA CYS A 84 5.66 0.61 1.18
C CYS A 84 5.80 2.07 1.63
N LEU A 85 4.70 2.74 2.01
CA LEU A 85 4.71 4.11 2.50
C LEU A 85 5.47 4.22 3.82
N ILE A 86 5.30 3.26 4.73
CA ILE A 86 6.07 3.16 5.98
C ILE A 86 7.57 3.07 5.67
N VAL A 87 7.98 2.18 4.75
CA VAL A 87 9.41 2.06 4.38
C VAL A 87 9.95 3.35 3.77
N VAL A 88 9.17 4.02 2.93
CA VAL A 88 9.55 5.34 2.38
C VAL A 88 9.69 6.38 3.48
N LEU A 89 8.83 6.34 4.50
CA LEU A 89 8.86 7.26 5.64
C LEU A 89 10.06 6.99 6.55
N MET A 90 10.37 5.71 6.83
CA MET A 90 11.56 5.30 7.57
C MET A 90 12.86 5.69 6.86
N LYS A 91 12.89 5.61 5.52
CA LYS A 91 14.02 6.11 4.70
C LYS A 91 13.95 7.61 4.42
N GLY A 92 12.91 8.30 4.88
CA GLY A 92 12.55 9.65 4.47
C GLY A 92 13.70 10.65 4.60
N PRO A 93 13.63 11.79 3.91
CA PRO A 93 14.64 12.84 4.06
C PRO A 93 14.72 13.25 5.53
N ALA A 94 15.93 13.31 6.08
CA ALA A 94 16.14 13.75 7.46
C ALA A 94 15.69 15.21 7.60
N TYR A 95 14.43 15.40 8.00
CA TYR A 95 13.92 16.70 8.39
C TYR A 95 14.46 17.02 9.77
N VAL A 96 14.78 18.29 9.99
CA VAL A 96 15.23 18.79 11.30
C VAL A 96 14.10 18.54 12.29
N ALA A 97 14.36 17.63 13.23
CA ALA A 97 13.49 17.40 14.37
C ALA A 97 13.58 18.57 15.35
N ASP A 98 12.62 18.65 16.28
CA ASP A 98 12.69 19.60 17.38
C ASP A 98 13.99 19.38 18.16
N ALA A 99 14.78 20.45 18.29
CA ALA A 99 16.02 20.39 19.04
C ALA A 99 15.67 20.27 20.53
N TYR A 100 15.92 19.10 21.12
CA TYR A 100 15.92 18.93 22.57
C TYR A 100 17.34 19.11 23.09
N THR A 101 17.48 19.76 24.23
CA THR A 101 18.76 19.82 24.95
C THR A 101 19.11 18.41 25.40
N LEU A 102 20.09 17.79 24.75
CA LEU A 102 20.67 16.54 25.22
C LEU A 102 21.72 16.93 26.27
N PRO A 103 21.57 16.54 27.56
CA PRO A 103 22.64 16.71 28.53
C PRO A 103 23.78 15.76 28.14
N ASP A 104 24.78 16.31 27.44
CA ASP A 104 25.98 15.57 27.07
C ASP A 104 26.79 15.25 28.33
N SER A 105 27.07 13.97 28.54
CA SER A 105 28.07 13.50 29.48
C SER A 105 29.25 12.96 28.71
N GLU A 106 30.40 13.63 28.81
CA GLU A 106 31.68 13.20 28.21
C GLU A 106 32.12 11.80 28.68
N GLN A 107 31.59 11.31 29.80
CA GLN A 107 31.98 10.05 30.42
C GLN A 107 30.78 9.10 30.54
N PRO A 108 30.96 7.79 30.27
CA PRO A 108 29.94 6.79 30.54
C PRO A 108 29.55 6.83 32.02
N ARG A 109 28.27 6.62 32.33
CA ARG A 109 27.83 6.43 33.72
C ARG A 109 28.59 5.24 34.32
N ASP A 110 29.35 5.54 35.37
CA ASP A 110 30.08 4.52 36.12
C ASP A 110 29.06 3.50 36.67
N ARG A 111 29.21 2.23 36.29
CA ARG A 111 28.40 1.15 36.85
C ARG A 111 28.95 0.91 38.24
N GLY A 112 28.30 1.48 39.25
CA GLY A 112 28.60 1.19 40.65
C GLY A 112 28.63 -0.32 40.93
N PRO A 113 29.35 -0.75 41.97
CA PRO A 113 29.55 -2.17 42.27
C PRO A 113 28.19 -2.87 42.45
N ALA A 114 28.08 -4.04 41.82
CA ALA A 114 26.90 -4.93 41.85
C ALA A 114 26.62 -5.50 43.26
#